data_AF-X1G769-F1
#
_entry.id   AF-X1G769-F1
#
_cell.length_a   1.000
_cell.length_b   1.000
_cell.length_c   1.000
_cell.angle_alpha   90.00
_cell.angle_beta   90.00
_cell.angle_gamma   90.00
#
_symmetry.space_group_name_H-M   'P 1'
#
loop_
_entity.id
_entity.type
_entity.pdbx_description
1 polymer ?
#
loop_
_entity_poly.entity_id
_entity_poly.type
_entity_poly.pdbx_seq_one_letter_code
_entity_poly.pdbx_strand_id
1 'polypeptide(L)'
;MPSTPYDVKGLLIGCIEDDNPVIFIDDRWLYNNLGEVPEETYSIPLGKGIIRREGKDVTLVATSYMVTEAIKAALILEKDGTDVEIVDPRSIKPLDEVLLIESVKKTGRLVVADAGWKTCGIGAELTALVVEKAFKYLKAPVIRVSLPDAPAPASSVLEKVYYPRAKDIISAVRKLL
;
A
#
# COMPACT_ATOMS: atom_id res chain seq x y z
N MET A 1 8.64 2.14 5.44
CA MET A 1 8.09 0.83 5.07
C MET A 1 8.36 0.60 3.58
N PRO A 2 9.54 0.07 3.23
CA PRO A 2 9.88 -0.23 1.84
C PRO A 2 9.03 -1.38 1.29
N SER A 3 8.87 -1.42 -0.03
CA SER A 3 8.18 -2.49 -0.76
C SER A 3 9.04 -3.14 -1.85
N THR A 4 10.13 -2.49 -2.28
CA THR A 4 11.07 -3.00 -3.29
C THR A 4 12.53 -2.90 -2.82
N PRO A 5 13.46 -3.67 -3.39
CA PRO A 5 14.89 -3.55 -3.09
C PRO A 5 15.44 -2.12 -3.27
N TYR A 6 14.97 -1.40 -4.30
CA TYR A 6 15.31 0.02 -4.52
C TYR A 6 14.88 0.89 -3.32
N ASP A 7 13.66 0.70 -2.81
CA ASP A 7 13.21 1.48 -1.66
C ASP A 7 13.96 1.09 -0.38
N VAL A 8 14.33 -0.18 -0.20
CA VAL A 8 15.09 -0.61 0.98
C VAL A 8 16.39 0.18 1.07
N LYS A 9 17.20 0.20 0.00
CA LYS A 9 18.46 0.95 -0.01
C LYS A 9 18.21 2.45 0.20
N GLY A 10 17.35 3.05 -0.63
CA GLY A 10 17.17 4.50 -0.61
C GLY A 10 16.53 5.03 0.68
N LEU A 11 15.52 4.35 1.21
CA LEU A 11 14.88 4.76 2.47
C LEU A 11 15.78 4.47 3.66
N LEU A 12 16.54 3.37 3.69
CA LEU A 12 17.43 3.08 4.81
C LEU A 12 18.55 4.11 4.91
N ILE A 13 19.15 4.50 3.77
CA ILE A 13 20.12 5.61 3.72
C ILE A 13 19.45 6.91 4.20
N GLY A 14 18.25 7.23 3.68
CA GLY A 14 17.50 8.40 4.14
C GLY A 14 17.18 8.40 5.65
N CYS A 15 16.98 7.22 6.26
CA CYS A 15 16.79 7.09 7.72
C CYS A 15 18.08 7.33 8.51
N ILE A 16 19.25 6.96 7.95
CA ILE A 16 20.56 7.18 8.58
C ILE A 16 20.96 8.66 8.50
N GLU A 17 20.60 9.32 7.40
CA GLU A 17 20.88 10.75 7.17
C GLU A 17 19.98 11.70 7.97
N ASP A 18 18.84 11.23 8.48
CA ASP A 18 17.91 12.06 9.26
C ASP A 18 18.41 12.22 10.71
N ASP A 19 18.44 13.47 11.19
CA ASP A 19 18.86 13.80 12.56
C ASP A 19 17.83 13.41 13.65
N ASN A 20 16.67 12.86 13.26
CA ASN A 20 15.61 12.44 14.17
C ASN A 20 15.50 10.91 14.26
N PRO A 21 14.89 10.38 15.34
CA PRO A 21 14.60 8.95 15.41
C PRO A 21 13.64 8.49 14.31
N VAL A 22 14.09 7.56 13.48
CA VAL A 22 13.26 6.93 12.43
C VAL A 22 13.07 5.44 12.70
N ILE A 23 11.82 4.98 12.61
CA ILE A 23 11.49 3.55 12.70
C ILE A 23 11.41 2.97 11.30
N PHE A 24 12.39 2.13 10.95
CA PHE A 24 12.39 1.38 9.71
C PHE A 24 11.75 0.01 9.92
N ILE A 25 10.62 -0.24 9.25
CA ILE A 25 9.88 -1.49 9.31
C ILE A 25 9.90 -2.12 7.92
N ASP A 26 10.59 -3.24 7.77
CA ASP A 26 10.59 -4.08 6.58
C ASP A 26 9.82 -5.39 6.80
N ASP A 27 9.60 -6.12 5.71
CA ASP A 27 8.82 -7.35 5.72
C ASP A 27 9.67 -8.52 5.21
N ARG A 28 9.76 -9.57 6.02
CA ARG A 28 10.54 -10.79 5.72
C ARG A 28 10.13 -11.45 4.40
N TRP A 29 8.88 -11.30 3.97
CA TRP A 29 8.40 -11.89 2.71
C TRP A 29 8.95 -11.16 1.48
N LEU A 30 9.54 -9.98 1.64
CA LEU A 30 10.19 -9.23 0.57
C LEU A 30 11.67 -9.56 0.41
N TYR A 31 12.31 -10.30 1.33
CA TYR A 31 13.77 -10.49 1.32
C TYR A 31 14.30 -11.23 0.10
N ASN A 32 13.50 -12.13 -0.48
CA ASN A 32 13.88 -12.87 -1.68
C ASN A 32 13.48 -12.15 -2.98
N ASN A 33 12.89 -10.95 -2.90
CA ASN A 33 12.54 -10.19 -4.08
C ASN A 33 13.80 -9.59 -4.71
N LEU A 34 13.95 -9.82 -6.01
CA LEU A 34 15.01 -9.22 -6.80
C LEU A 34 14.47 -8.00 -7.54
N GLY A 35 15.31 -6.99 -7.70
CA GLY A 35 15.00 -5.76 -8.41
C GLY A 35 16.27 -4.97 -8.68
N GLU A 36 16.19 -4.02 -9.60
CA GLU A 36 17.33 -3.16 -9.92
C GLU A 36 17.64 -2.23 -8.74
N VAL A 37 18.90 -2.23 -8.32
CA VAL A 37 19.41 -1.37 -7.25
C VAL A 37 20.71 -0.74 -7.76
N PRO A 38 20.75 0.58 -8.00
CA PRO A 38 21.97 1.26 -8.43
C PRO A 38 23.12 1.03 -7.44
N GLU A 39 24.35 0.94 -7.92
CA GLU A 39 25.53 0.77 -7.06
C GLU A 39 25.82 2.05 -6.27
N GLU A 40 25.66 3.21 -6.91
CA GLU A 40 25.85 4.52 -6.28
C GLU A 40 24.94 4.74 -5.07
N THR A 41 25.39 5.58 -4.15
CA THR A 41 24.59 5.96 -2.98
C THR A 41 23.48 6.90 -3.41
N TYR A 42 22.26 6.62 -2.98
CA TYR A 42 21.11 7.51 -3.15
C TYR A 42 20.22 7.41 -1.91
N SER A 43 19.53 8.50 -1.61
CA SER A 43 18.50 8.54 -0.58
C SER A 43 17.14 8.85 -1.19
N ILE A 44 16.09 8.28 -0.61
CA ILE A 44 14.70 8.59 -0.94
C ILE A 44 14.18 9.50 0.18
N PRO A 45 13.62 10.68 -0.14
CA PRO A 45 13.09 11.57 0.87
C PRO A 45 11.99 10.90 1.71
N LEU A 46 12.13 10.96 3.04
CA LEU A 46 11.09 10.50 3.95
C LEU A 46 9.82 11.34 3.77
N GLY A 47 8.66 10.70 3.91
CA GLY A 47 7.37 11.35 3.65
C GLY A 47 6.98 11.50 2.18
N LYS A 48 7.73 10.90 1.25
CA LYS A 48 7.37 10.86 -0.18
C LYS A 48 6.93 9.49 -0.63
N GLY A 49 5.69 9.41 -1.10
CA GLY A 49 5.12 8.22 -1.72
C GLY A 49 5.48 8.12 -3.20
N ILE A 50 5.02 7.07 -3.85
CA ILE A 50 5.18 6.86 -5.29
C ILE A 50 3.97 6.14 -5.88
N ILE A 51 3.64 6.45 -7.14
CA ILE A 51 2.71 5.66 -7.94
C ILE A 51 3.50 4.52 -8.59
N ARG A 52 3.19 3.28 -8.21
CA ARG A 52 3.82 2.07 -8.77
C ARG A 52 3.25 1.67 -10.11
N ARG A 53 1.97 2.00 -10.32
CA ARG A 53 1.22 1.76 -11.56
C ARG A 53 0.18 2.85 -11.68
N GLU A 54 0.17 3.58 -12.78
CA GLU A 54 -0.88 4.54 -13.10
C GLU A 54 -2.20 3.80 -13.35
N GLY A 55 -3.32 4.45 -13.01
CA GLY A 55 -4.64 3.95 -13.35
C GLY A 55 -5.72 5.02 -13.17
N LYS A 56 -6.96 4.70 -13.56
CA LYS A 56 -8.05 5.69 -13.58
C LYS A 56 -9.35 5.25 -12.92
N ASP A 57 -9.53 3.96 -12.62
CA ASP A 57 -10.82 3.46 -12.13
C ASP A 57 -10.87 3.37 -10.60
N VAL A 58 -9.76 2.93 -9.98
CA VAL A 58 -9.63 2.77 -8.52
C VAL A 58 -8.22 3.12 -8.05
N THR A 59 -8.12 3.91 -7.00
CA THR A 59 -6.90 4.09 -6.21
C THR A 59 -6.76 2.93 -5.23
N LEU A 60 -5.66 2.20 -5.32
CA LEU A 60 -5.26 1.14 -4.40
C LEU A 60 -4.01 1.58 -3.65
N VAL A 61 -4.17 1.98 -2.39
CA VAL A 61 -3.04 2.27 -1.50
C VAL A 61 -2.59 0.98 -0.87
N ALA A 62 -1.34 0.60 -1.08
CA ALA A 62 -0.78 -0.64 -0.54
C ALA A 62 0.52 -0.39 0.23
N THR A 63 0.68 -1.03 1.39
CA THR A 63 1.88 -0.89 2.25
C THR A 63 2.77 -2.13 2.16
N SER A 64 4.09 -1.91 2.11
CA SER A 64 5.11 -2.97 2.16
C SER A 64 4.78 -4.19 1.28
N TYR A 65 4.70 -5.41 1.85
CA TYR A 65 4.39 -6.63 1.10
C TYR A 65 3.07 -6.56 0.30
N MET A 66 2.07 -5.82 0.78
CA MET A 66 0.79 -5.69 0.07
C MET A 66 0.94 -4.99 -1.28
N VAL A 67 2.02 -4.24 -1.54
CA VAL A 67 2.32 -3.69 -2.87
C VAL A 67 2.56 -4.82 -3.89
N THR A 68 3.23 -5.89 -3.48
CA THR A 68 3.44 -7.07 -4.35
C THR A 68 2.11 -7.73 -4.70
N GLU A 69 1.21 -7.88 -3.73
CA GLU A 69 -0.12 -8.44 -3.95
C GLU A 69 -1.04 -7.49 -4.75
N ALA A 70 -0.87 -6.17 -4.60
CA ALA A 70 -1.56 -5.15 -5.37
C ALA A 70 -1.19 -5.19 -6.85
N ILE A 71 0.10 -5.34 -7.18
CA ILE A 71 0.57 -5.47 -8.57
C ILE A 71 -0.04 -6.72 -9.22
N LYS A 72 -0.02 -7.86 -8.51
CA LYS A 72 -0.66 -9.10 -8.98
C LYS A 72 -2.16 -8.93 -9.22
N ALA A 73 -2.85 -8.25 -8.31
CA ALA A 73 -4.28 -7.97 -8.44
C ALA A 73 -4.58 -7.07 -9.65
N ALA A 74 -3.81 -6.01 -9.85
CA ALA A 74 -3.98 -5.08 -10.96
C ALA A 74 -3.80 -5.77 -12.33
N LEU A 75 -2.81 -6.65 -12.48
CA LEU A 75 -2.60 -7.42 -13.72
C LEU A 75 -3.77 -8.35 -14.06
N ILE A 76 -4.53 -8.81 -13.07
CA ILE A 76 -5.73 -9.63 -13.28
C ILE A 76 -6.92 -8.74 -13.61
N LEU A 77 -7.12 -7.67 -12.85
CA LEU A 77 -8.21 -6.70 -13.03
C LEU A 77 -8.14 -5.98 -14.38
N GLU A 78 -6.94 -5.72 -14.90
CA GLU A 78 -6.72 -5.13 -16.21
C GLU A 78 -7.30 -6.00 -17.34
N LYS A 79 -7.24 -7.33 -17.20
CA LYS A 79 -7.85 -8.27 -18.16
C LYS A 79 -9.38 -8.19 -18.17
N ASP A 80 -9.97 -7.77 -17.06
CA ASP A 80 -11.40 -7.52 -16.91
C ASP A 80 -11.76 -6.05 -17.26
N GLY A 81 -10.81 -5.28 -17.79
CA GLY A 81 -11.00 -3.88 -18.19
C GLY A 81 -11.00 -2.88 -17.04
N THR A 82 -10.53 -3.26 -15.83
CA THR A 82 -10.41 -2.37 -14.68
C THR A 82 -8.98 -1.87 -14.51
N ASP A 83 -8.79 -0.57 -14.56
CA ASP A 83 -7.48 0.08 -14.47
C ASP A 83 -7.20 0.65 -13.08
N VAL A 84 -6.34 -0.03 -12.32
CA VAL A 84 -6.04 0.25 -10.91
C VAL A 84 -4.76 1.08 -10.77
N GLU A 85 -4.90 2.26 -10.17
CA GLU A 85 -3.75 3.05 -9.72
C GLU A 85 -3.20 2.48 -8.42
N ILE A 86 -1.91 2.15 -8.37
CA ILE A 86 -1.26 1.64 -7.16
C ILE A 86 -0.42 2.74 -6.53
N VAL A 87 -0.84 3.20 -5.36
CA VAL A 87 -0.10 4.16 -4.53
C VAL A 87 0.65 3.40 -3.44
N ASP A 88 1.97 3.56 -3.40
CA ASP A 88 2.81 3.09 -2.32
C ASP A 88 3.25 4.30 -1.47
N PRO A 89 2.80 4.40 -0.21
CA PRO A 89 3.10 5.56 0.61
C PRO A 89 4.58 5.65 0.99
N ARG A 90 5.33 4.53 1.01
CA ARG A 90 6.72 4.37 1.51
C ARG A 90 6.97 4.79 2.97
N SER A 91 6.41 5.91 3.38
CA SER A 91 6.45 6.50 4.72
C SER A 91 5.03 6.59 5.27
N ILE A 92 4.87 6.20 6.54
CA ILE A 92 3.57 6.25 7.23
C ILE A 92 3.42 7.55 8.01
N LYS A 93 4.54 8.07 8.55
CA LYS A 93 4.59 9.33 9.28
C LYS A 93 5.95 9.99 9.05
N PRO A 94 6.00 11.18 8.42
CA PRO A 94 4.88 11.86 7.76
C PRO A 94 4.36 11.06 6.54
N LEU A 95 3.07 11.23 6.23
CA LEU A 95 2.43 10.62 5.06
C LEU A 95 2.43 11.61 3.90
N ASP A 96 2.61 11.12 2.66
CA ASP A 96 2.42 11.93 1.46
C ASP A 96 0.92 12.12 1.15
N GLU A 97 0.29 13.03 1.88
CA GLU A 97 -1.14 13.29 1.75
C GLU A 97 -1.52 13.83 0.37
N VAL A 98 -0.65 14.64 -0.23
CA VAL A 98 -0.90 15.26 -1.53
C VAL A 98 -1.05 14.16 -2.59
N LEU A 99 -0.10 13.22 -2.61
CA LEU A 99 -0.14 12.09 -3.54
C LEU A 99 -1.43 11.26 -3.39
N LEU A 100 -1.79 10.93 -2.15
CA LEU A 100 -2.98 10.15 -1.85
C LEU A 100 -4.26 10.86 -2.34
N ILE A 101 -4.40 12.14 -2.00
CA ILE A 101 -5.61 12.91 -2.29
C ILE A 101 -5.76 13.15 -3.79
N GLU A 102 -4.68 13.45 -4.51
CA GLU A 102 -4.73 13.61 -5.97
C GLU A 102 -5.08 12.29 -6.69
N SER A 103 -4.55 11.16 -6.22
CA SER A 103 -4.93 9.85 -6.74
C SER A 103 -6.43 9.58 -6.54
N VAL A 104 -6.96 9.80 -5.34
CA VAL A 104 -8.39 9.60 -5.04
C VAL A 104 -9.27 10.57 -5.84
N LYS A 105 -8.84 11.81 -6.05
CA LYS A 105 -9.56 12.75 -6.92
C LYS A 105 -9.66 12.24 -8.35
N LYS A 106 -8.58 11.64 -8.87
CA LYS A 106 -8.51 11.09 -10.23
C LYS A 106 -9.48 9.91 -10.41
N THR A 107 -9.45 8.95 -9.49
CA THR A 107 -10.20 7.69 -9.65
C THR A 107 -11.62 7.76 -9.07
N GLY A 108 -11.77 8.48 -7.97
CA GLY A 108 -13.00 8.60 -7.18
C GLY A 108 -13.32 7.36 -6.33
N ARG A 109 -12.42 6.39 -6.22
CA ARG A 109 -12.63 5.16 -5.44
C ARG A 109 -11.34 4.76 -4.73
N LEU A 110 -11.44 4.24 -3.51
CA LEU A 110 -10.28 3.89 -2.71
C LEU A 110 -10.39 2.49 -2.10
N VAL A 111 -9.36 1.68 -2.34
CA VAL A 111 -9.06 0.48 -1.57
C VAL A 111 -7.75 0.70 -0.83
N VAL A 112 -7.71 0.35 0.45
CA VAL A 112 -6.47 0.34 1.25
C VAL A 112 -6.11 -1.11 1.58
N ALA A 113 -4.91 -1.53 1.22
CA ALA A 113 -4.37 -2.86 1.47
C ALA A 113 -3.16 -2.79 2.41
N ASP A 114 -3.30 -3.34 3.60
CA ASP A 114 -2.27 -3.31 4.64
C ASP A 114 -2.13 -4.68 5.33
N ALA A 115 -0.91 -5.01 5.74
CA ALA A 115 -0.60 -6.27 6.41
C ALA A 115 -0.72 -6.20 7.95
N GLY A 116 -1.23 -5.10 8.50
CA GLY A 116 -1.60 -4.98 9.91
C GLY A 116 -3.03 -5.44 10.19
N TRP A 117 -3.39 -5.47 11.47
CA TRP A 117 -4.78 -5.69 11.88
C TRP A 117 -5.70 -4.56 11.40
N LYS A 118 -6.94 -4.93 11.14
CA LYS A 118 -7.94 -4.01 10.60
C LYS A 118 -8.26 -2.90 11.60
N THR A 119 -8.46 -3.22 12.86
CA THR A 119 -8.80 -2.21 13.87
C THR A 119 -7.55 -1.44 14.30
N CYS A 120 -7.64 -0.11 14.33
CA CYS A 120 -6.52 0.79 14.66
C CYS A 120 -5.27 0.65 13.77
N GLY A 121 -5.37 -0.02 12.62
CA GLY A 121 -4.30 -0.08 11.62
C GLY A 121 -4.25 1.16 10.74
N ILE A 122 -3.20 1.28 9.93
CA ILE A 122 -2.98 2.43 9.03
C ILE A 122 -4.14 2.67 8.06
N GLY A 123 -4.85 1.61 7.66
CA GLY A 123 -6.02 1.75 6.81
C GLY A 123 -7.14 2.60 7.43
N ALA A 124 -7.24 2.66 8.76
CA ALA A 124 -8.19 3.54 9.44
C ALA A 124 -7.81 5.01 9.25
N GLU A 125 -6.54 5.36 9.47
CA GLU A 125 -6.03 6.73 9.34
C GLU A 125 -6.12 7.23 7.88
N LEU A 126 -5.70 6.41 6.92
CA LEU A 126 -5.81 6.75 5.49
C LEU A 126 -7.26 6.99 5.07
N THR A 127 -8.19 6.19 5.61
CA THR A 127 -9.62 6.37 5.33
C THR A 127 -10.14 7.66 5.93
N ALA A 128 -9.81 7.96 7.19
CA ALA A 128 -10.24 9.18 7.87
C ALA A 128 -9.72 10.42 7.13
N LEU A 129 -8.42 10.47 6.80
CA LEU A 129 -7.80 11.55 6.07
C LEU A 129 -8.48 11.81 4.71
N VAL A 130 -8.76 10.75 3.95
CA VAL A 130 -9.40 10.87 2.64
C VAL A 130 -10.86 11.34 2.77
N VAL A 131 -11.59 10.87 3.78
CA VAL A 131 -12.95 11.36 4.03
C VAL A 131 -12.92 12.84 4.44
N GLU A 132 -12.01 13.25 5.33
CA GLU A 132 -11.92 14.65 5.73
C GLU A 132 -11.56 15.60 4.58
N LYS A 133 -10.65 15.19 3.69
CA LYS A 133 -10.07 16.09 2.68
C LYS A 133 -10.59 15.88 1.26
N ALA A 134 -11.18 14.73 0.94
CA ALA A 134 -11.55 14.35 -0.41
C ALA A 134 -12.91 13.63 -0.52
N PHE A 135 -13.77 13.65 0.51
CA PHE A 135 -15.07 12.97 0.47
C PHE A 135 -15.92 13.33 -0.76
N LYS A 136 -15.92 14.60 -1.20
CA LYS A 136 -16.68 15.04 -2.38
C LYS A 136 -16.29 14.35 -3.69
N TYR A 137 -15.13 13.71 -3.75
CA TYR A 137 -14.65 12.98 -4.93
C TYR A 137 -14.93 11.48 -4.85
N LEU A 138 -15.28 10.95 -3.66
CA LEU A 138 -15.58 9.54 -3.49
C LEU A 138 -16.93 9.19 -4.13
N LYS A 139 -16.89 8.25 -5.07
CA LYS A 139 -18.05 7.68 -5.78
C LYS A 139 -18.59 6.43 -5.09
N ALA A 140 -17.84 5.87 -4.16
CA ALA A 140 -18.14 4.63 -3.43
C ALA A 140 -17.45 4.67 -2.04
N PRO A 141 -17.91 3.87 -1.06
CA PRO A 141 -17.26 3.79 0.24
C PRO A 141 -15.82 3.28 0.13
N VAL A 142 -14.95 3.65 1.07
CA VAL A 142 -13.58 3.12 1.14
C VAL A 142 -13.61 1.67 1.64
N ILE A 143 -12.91 0.76 0.97
CA ILE A 143 -12.75 -0.63 1.42
C ILE A 143 -11.33 -0.87 1.94
N ARG A 144 -11.22 -1.55 3.08
CA ARG A 144 -9.95 -1.91 3.72
C ARG A 144 -9.73 -3.41 3.67
N VAL A 145 -8.63 -3.81 3.06
CA VAL A 145 -8.08 -5.17 3.02
C VAL A 145 -6.96 -5.24 4.04
N SER A 146 -7.18 -5.97 5.13
CA SER A 146 -6.27 -6.04 6.28
C SER A 146 -6.34 -7.42 6.92
N LEU A 147 -5.41 -7.72 7.83
CA LEU A 147 -5.51 -8.91 8.67
C LEU A 147 -6.78 -8.87 9.52
N PRO A 148 -7.39 -10.03 9.82
CA PRO A 148 -8.46 -10.09 10.81
C PRO A 148 -7.90 -9.70 12.20
N ASP A 149 -8.75 -9.17 13.07
CA ASP A 149 -8.37 -8.78 14.45
C ASP A 149 -8.23 -10.01 15.36
N ALA A 150 -7.23 -10.85 15.05
CA ALA A 150 -6.93 -12.08 15.74
C ALA A 150 -5.41 -12.35 15.69
N PRO A 151 -4.84 -13.10 16.65
CA PRO A 151 -3.45 -13.54 16.58
C PRO A 151 -3.18 -14.40 15.34
N ALA A 152 -1.96 -14.32 14.81
CA ALA A 152 -1.54 -15.17 13.71
C ALA A 152 -1.62 -16.65 14.11
N PRO A 153 -2.29 -17.50 13.31
CA PRO A 153 -2.45 -18.91 13.62
C PRO A 153 -1.17 -19.70 13.32
N ALA A 154 -0.90 -20.77 14.07
CA ALA A 154 0.22 -21.68 13.80
C ALA A 154 -0.11 -22.77 12.76
N SER A 155 -1.39 -22.96 12.43
CA SER A 155 -1.84 -23.97 11.46
C SER A 155 -1.73 -23.45 10.04
N SER A 156 -1.07 -24.19 9.16
CA SER A 156 -0.91 -23.86 7.74
C SER A 156 -2.24 -23.70 6.99
N VAL A 157 -3.29 -24.40 7.43
CA VAL A 157 -4.65 -24.26 6.85
C VAL A 157 -5.25 -22.91 7.24
N LEU A 158 -5.05 -22.48 8.49
CA LEU A 158 -5.55 -21.20 8.98
C LEU A 158 -4.72 -20.02 8.46
N GLU A 159 -3.40 -20.18 8.29
CA GLU A 159 -2.57 -19.14 7.69
C GLU A 159 -3.03 -18.74 6.28
N LYS A 160 -3.48 -19.71 5.47
CA LYS A 160 -3.99 -19.46 4.11
C LYS A 160 -5.24 -18.57 4.05
N VAL A 161 -5.99 -18.48 5.15
CA VAL A 161 -7.16 -17.59 5.26
C VAL A 161 -6.89 -16.36 6.11
N TYR A 162 -5.84 -16.38 6.93
CA TYR A 162 -5.45 -15.27 7.79
C TYR A 162 -4.77 -14.13 7.01
N TYR A 163 -3.83 -14.45 6.11
CA TYR A 163 -3.09 -13.45 5.35
C TYR A 163 -3.82 -13.07 4.05
N PRO A 164 -4.20 -11.79 3.86
CA PRO A 164 -4.75 -11.30 2.60
C PRO A 164 -3.80 -11.53 1.44
N ARG A 165 -4.39 -11.79 0.27
CA ARG A 165 -3.68 -11.99 -1.00
C ARG A 165 -4.33 -11.16 -2.10
N ALA A 166 -3.77 -11.22 -3.31
CA ALA A 166 -4.30 -10.56 -4.49
C ALA A 166 -5.80 -10.83 -4.72
N LYS A 167 -6.28 -12.04 -4.44
CA LYS A 167 -7.71 -12.40 -4.56
C LYS A 167 -8.63 -11.52 -3.70
N ASP A 168 -8.17 -11.13 -2.52
CA ASP A 168 -8.95 -10.35 -1.55
C ASP A 168 -9.01 -8.88 -2.00
N ILE A 169 -7.90 -8.37 -2.57
CA ILE A 169 -7.85 -7.07 -3.24
C ILE A 169 -8.78 -7.05 -4.46
N ILE A 170 -8.74 -8.08 -5.32
CA ILE A 170 -9.63 -8.19 -6.49
C ILE A 170 -11.09 -8.16 -6.05
N SER A 171 -11.45 -8.92 -5.01
CA SER A 171 -12.80 -8.91 -4.46
C SER A 171 -13.20 -7.53 -3.92
N ALA A 172 -12.29 -6.84 -3.23
CA ALA A 172 -12.53 -5.48 -2.73
C ALA A 172 -12.75 -4.48 -3.88
N VAL A 173 -11.90 -4.49 -4.90
CA VAL A 173 -12.04 -3.61 -6.07
C VAL A 173 -13.36 -3.85 -6.79
N ARG A 174 -13.71 -5.12 -7.05
CA ARG A 174 -14.98 -5.47 -7.72
C ARG A 174 -16.22 -5.05 -6.94
N LYS A 175 -16.15 -4.89 -5.62
CA LYS A 175 -17.27 -4.37 -4.81
C LYS A 175 -17.49 -2.86 -4.96
N LEU A 176 -16.52 -2.12 -5.50
CA LEU A 176 -16.59 -0.66 -5.69
C LEU A 176 -17.06 -0.24 -7.08
N LEU A 177 -17.01 -1.15 -8.04
CA LEU A 177 -17.40 -0.93 -9.44
C LEU A 177 -18.89 -1.25 -9.62
#